data_AF-A0A353R954-F1
#
_entry.id   AF-A0A353R954-F1
#
_cell.length_a   1.000
_cell.length_b   1.000
_cell.length_c   1.000
_cell.angle_alpha   90.00
_cell.angle_beta   90.00
_cell.angle_gamma   90.00
#
_symmetry.space_group_name_H-M   'P 1'
#
loop_
_entity.id
_entity.type
_entity.pdbx_description
1 polymer ?
#
loop_
_entity_poly.entity_id
_entity_poly.type
_entity_poly.pdbx_seq_one_letter_code
_entity_poly.pdbx_strand_id
1 'polypeptide(L)'
;MKRLLAVIVTMIALTSCGVTKPLYYWGGERNNTTVYELLAYKDYKSQTPQAICDLIYAYEDIVRNPGGSRQIPPPGICAEYGYLILLPTTAATFNEYATKKQKSLFQGSDYAAIFTERGQELLNKEMEYYPESSLFILPLLKKIAR
;
A
#
# COMPACT_ATOMS: atom_id res chain seq x y z
N MET A 1 38.93 -29.62 23.56
CA MET A 1 38.52 -29.53 22.14
C MET A 1 37.03 -29.85 21.92
N LYS A 2 36.51 -31.02 22.33
CA LYS A 2 35.08 -31.38 22.14
C LYS A 2 34.07 -30.39 22.76
N ARG A 3 34.37 -29.87 23.96
CA ARG A 3 33.54 -28.83 24.64
C ARG A 3 33.56 -27.48 23.93
N LEU A 4 34.67 -27.12 23.28
CA LEU A 4 34.79 -25.89 22.47
C LEU A 4 34.02 -26.00 21.16
N LEU A 5 34.07 -27.17 20.53
CA LEU A 5 33.29 -27.49 19.33
C LEU A 5 31.78 -27.43 19.58
N ALA A 6 31.32 -27.91 20.74
CA ALA A 6 29.92 -27.81 21.14
C ALA A 6 29.48 -26.34 21.32
N VAL A 7 30.29 -25.49 21.96
CA VAL A 7 29.97 -24.07 22.15
C VAL A 7 29.90 -23.31 20.82
N ILE A 8 30.80 -23.60 19.88
CA ILE A 8 30.81 -22.98 18.55
C ILE A 8 29.57 -23.39 17.74
N VAL A 9 29.20 -24.67 17.77
CA VAL A 9 27.98 -25.17 17.09
C VAL A 9 26.73 -24.52 17.69
N THR A 10 26.66 -24.37 19.02
CA THR A 10 25.54 -23.70 19.69
C THR A 10 25.48 -22.20 19.35
N MET A 11 26.62 -21.50 19.26
CA MET A 11 26.64 -20.09 18.84
C MET A 11 26.19 -19.90 17.39
N ILE A 12 26.58 -20.79 16.47
CA ILE A 12 26.17 -20.72 15.06
C ILE A 12 24.67 -21.01 14.90
N ALA A 13 24.10 -21.91 15.72
CA ALA A 13 22.67 -22.18 15.69
C ALA A 13 21.81 -20.99 16.13
N LEU A 14 22.35 -20.07 16.96
CA LEU A 14 21.62 -18.92 17.50
C LEU A 14 21.55 -17.71 16.52
N THR A 15 22.36 -17.68 15.46
CA THR A 15 22.36 -16.56 14.49
C THR A 15 21.26 -16.67 13.42
N SER A 16 20.55 -17.81 13.34
CA SER A 16 19.51 -18.05 12.32
C SER A 16 18.18 -17.32 12.59
N CYS A 17 17.99 -16.69 13.75
CA CYS A 17 16.73 -16.02 14.12
C CYS A 17 16.67 -14.53 13.72
N GLY A 18 17.68 -14.01 13.01
CA GLY A 18 17.65 -12.62 12.52
C GLY A 18 16.76 -12.47 11.29
N VAL A 19 15.67 -11.69 11.40
CA VAL A 19 14.89 -11.23 10.23
C VAL A 19 15.72 -10.21 9.46
N THR A 20 16.32 -10.63 8.35
CA THR A 20 17.30 -9.81 7.63
C THR A 20 16.67 -8.77 6.69
N LYS A 21 15.40 -8.94 6.27
CA LYS A 21 14.62 -7.97 5.48
C LYS A 21 13.11 -8.15 5.70
N PRO A 22 12.30 -7.07 5.76
CA PRO A 22 10.84 -7.19 5.80
C PRO A 22 10.30 -7.81 4.52
N LEU A 23 9.15 -8.50 4.62
CA LEU A 23 8.51 -9.18 3.50
C LEU A 23 8.03 -8.19 2.43
N TYR A 24 7.48 -7.05 2.87
CA TYR A 24 6.92 -6.00 2.03
C TYR A 24 7.42 -4.62 2.46
N TYR A 25 7.26 -3.64 1.57
CA TYR A 25 7.44 -2.22 1.87
C TYR A 25 6.11 -1.55 2.20
N TRP A 26 6.08 -0.76 3.27
CA TRP A 26 4.88 -0.10 3.81
C TRP A 26 5.00 1.45 3.81
N GLY A 27 5.73 2.01 2.84
CA GLY A 27 5.95 3.46 2.73
C GLY A 27 7.10 4.00 3.58
N GLY A 28 7.92 3.12 4.15
CA GLY A 28 9.01 3.46 5.06
C GLY A 28 8.53 3.63 6.51
N GLU A 29 9.39 4.17 7.36
CA GLU A 29 9.12 4.32 8.79
C GLU A 29 9.08 5.79 9.20
N ARG A 30 8.16 6.11 10.10
CA ARG A 30 8.04 7.42 10.74
C ARG A 30 7.56 7.23 12.17
N ASN A 31 8.29 7.76 13.15
CA ASN A 31 7.95 7.62 14.58
C ASN A 31 7.76 6.15 15.03
N ASN A 32 8.66 5.25 14.61
CA ASN A 32 8.65 3.81 14.95
C ASN A 32 7.40 3.03 14.48
N THR A 33 6.68 3.55 13.49
CA THR A 33 5.58 2.85 12.80
C THR A 33 5.74 3.06 11.29
N THR A 34 5.09 2.25 10.48
CA THR A 34 5.12 2.44 9.03
C THR A 34 4.35 3.69 8.64
N VAL A 35 4.73 4.31 7.52
CA VAL A 35 3.99 5.49 6.99
C VAL A 35 2.55 5.11 6.67
N TYR A 36 2.32 3.91 6.14
CA TYR A 36 0.98 3.36 5.92
C TYR A 36 0.14 3.34 7.20
N GLU A 37 0.61 2.66 8.26
CA GLU A 37 -0.13 2.54 9.53
C GLU A 37 -0.48 3.91 10.12
N LEU A 38 0.48 4.84 10.11
CA LEU A 38 0.30 6.19 10.62
C LEU A 38 -0.80 6.95 9.87
N LEU A 39 -0.79 6.89 8.54
CA LEU A 39 -1.70 7.66 7.70
C LEU A 39 -3.07 7.02 7.58
N ALA A 40 -3.16 5.69 7.49
CA ALA A 40 -4.44 4.98 7.52
C ALA A 40 -5.17 5.24 8.84
N TYR A 41 -4.47 5.20 9.98
CA TYR A 41 -5.06 5.53 11.26
C TYR A 41 -5.47 7.01 11.37
N LYS A 42 -4.66 7.93 10.84
CA LYS A 42 -4.98 9.36 10.79
C LYS A 42 -6.26 9.62 9.99
N ASP A 43 -6.38 9.01 8.82
CA ASP A 43 -7.57 9.13 7.97
C ASP A 43 -8.81 8.57 8.69
N TYR A 44 -8.73 7.35 9.22
CA TYR A 44 -9.79 6.73 10.01
C TYR A 44 -10.28 7.62 11.16
N LYS A 45 -9.34 8.24 11.91
CA LYS A 45 -9.65 9.05 13.09
C LYS A 45 -10.17 10.45 12.76
N SER A 46 -9.62 11.09 11.74
CA SER A 46 -9.84 12.53 11.49
C SER A 46 -10.77 12.80 10.31
N GLN A 47 -10.80 11.90 9.32
CA GLN A 47 -11.62 11.97 8.11
C GLN A 47 -11.55 13.34 7.40
N THR A 48 -10.37 13.98 7.45
CA THR A 48 -10.16 15.27 6.78
C THR A 48 -9.76 15.08 5.33
N PRO A 49 -10.11 16.02 4.43
CA PRO A 49 -9.68 16.00 3.03
C PRO A 49 -8.17 15.81 2.84
N GLN A 50 -7.37 16.43 3.71
CA GLN A 50 -5.91 16.34 3.66
C GLN A 50 -5.41 14.96 4.11
N ALA A 51 -6.08 14.32 5.08
CA ALA A 51 -5.72 12.96 5.50
C ALA A 51 -5.93 11.96 4.35
N ILE A 52 -7.02 12.09 3.60
CA ILE A 52 -7.27 11.30 2.38
C ILE A 52 -6.17 11.54 1.34
N CYS A 53 -5.79 12.80 1.09
CA CYS A 53 -4.72 13.14 0.14
C CYS A 53 -3.35 12.57 0.56
N ASP A 54 -3.03 12.63 1.85
CA ASP A 54 -1.81 12.05 2.42
C ASP A 54 -1.81 10.53 2.25
N LEU A 55 -2.95 9.88 2.50
CA LEU A 55 -3.11 8.44 2.38
C LEU A 55 -2.99 7.97 0.91
N ILE A 56 -3.64 8.66 -0.03
CA ILE A 56 -3.50 8.41 -1.48
C ILE A 56 -2.03 8.49 -1.91
N TYR A 57 -1.28 9.49 -1.41
CA TYR A 57 0.14 9.63 -1.72
C TYR A 57 0.97 8.45 -1.21
N ALA A 58 0.71 7.98 0.01
CA ALA A 58 1.39 6.84 0.58
C ALA A 58 1.06 5.53 -0.15
N TYR A 59 -0.21 5.34 -0.52
CA TYR A 59 -0.60 4.20 -1.34
C TYR A 59 0.09 4.19 -2.70
N GLU A 60 0.10 5.32 -3.39
CA GLU A 60 0.73 5.41 -4.71
C GLU A 60 2.24 5.11 -4.64
N ASP A 61 2.93 5.54 -3.58
CA ASP A 61 4.33 5.21 -3.34
C ASP A 61 4.55 3.71 -3.11
N ILE A 62 3.74 3.08 -2.24
CA ILE A 62 3.83 1.63 -1.97
C ILE A 62 3.60 0.81 -3.25
N VAL A 63 2.66 1.24 -4.09
CA VAL A 63 2.31 0.52 -5.33
C VAL A 63 3.35 0.75 -6.43
N ARG A 64 3.88 1.96 -6.59
CA ARG A 64 4.87 2.26 -7.64
C ARG A 64 6.26 1.79 -7.30
N ASN A 65 6.64 1.86 -6.03
CA ASN A 65 7.97 1.56 -5.53
C ASN A 65 7.91 0.42 -4.51
N PRO A 66 7.44 -0.79 -4.91
CA PRO A 66 7.36 -1.91 -3.98
C PRO A 66 8.77 -2.31 -3.53
N GLY A 67 8.86 -2.83 -2.32
CA GLY A 67 10.11 -3.26 -1.72
C GLY A 67 9.94 -4.53 -0.90
N GLY A 68 10.85 -4.74 0.06
CA GLY A 68 10.92 -5.99 0.82
C GLY A 68 11.41 -7.16 -0.05
N SER A 69 11.31 -8.38 0.46
CA SER A 69 11.74 -9.56 -0.29
C SER A 69 10.77 -9.95 -1.42
N ARG A 70 9.50 -9.53 -1.34
CA ARG A 70 8.47 -9.88 -2.33
C ARG A 70 8.45 -9.00 -3.57
N GLN A 71 8.95 -7.76 -3.50
CA GLN A 71 9.01 -6.82 -4.63
C GLN A 71 7.66 -6.58 -5.32
N ILE A 72 6.56 -6.76 -4.58
CA ILE A 72 5.19 -6.44 -4.98
C ILE A 72 4.50 -5.73 -3.79
N PRO A 73 3.41 -4.97 -4.03
CA PRO A 73 2.67 -4.32 -2.95
C PRO A 73 2.15 -5.35 -1.93
N PRO A 74 2.03 -5.01 -0.63
CA PRO A 74 1.43 -5.91 0.36
C PRO A 74 -0.01 -6.31 -0.01
N PRO A 75 -0.49 -7.48 0.46
CA PRO A 75 -1.85 -7.93 0.21
C PRO A 75 -2.87 -6.92 0.75
N GLY A 76 -3.93 -6.69 -0.02
CA GLY A 76 -5.00 -5.75 0.29
C GLY A 76 -4.70 -4.30 -0.10
N ILE A 77 -3.43 -3.89 -0.29
CA ILE A 77 -3.11 -2.48 -0.58
C ILE A 77 -3.69 -2.03 -1.91
N CYS A 78 -3.61 -2.86 -2.96
CA CYS A 78 -4.17 -2.48 -4.25
C CYS A 78 -5.70 -2.47 -4.20
N ALA A 79 -6.33 -3.40 -3.47
CA ALA A 79 -7.77 -3.38 -3.23
C ALA A 79 -8.25 -2.13 -2.48
N GLU A 80 -7.65 -1.83 -1.34
CA GLU A 80 -8.05 -0.71 -0.49
C GLU A 80 -7.85 0.63 -1.20
N TYR A 81 -6.68 0.81 -1.81
CA TYR A 81 -6.38 2.02 -2.55
C TYR A 81 -7.29 2.18 -3.77
N GLY A 82 -7.45 1.11 -4.57
CA GLY A 82 -8.30 1.12 -5.74
C GLY A 82 -9.74 1.48 -5.39
N TYR A 83 -10.27 0.91 -4.32
CA TYR A 83 -11.61 1.26 -3.83
C TYR A 83 -11.71 2.71 -3.36
N LEU A 84 -10.74 3.20 -2.56
CA LEU A 84 -10.72 4.57 -2.04
C LEU A 84 -10.84 5.62 -3.15
N ILE A 85 -10.07 5.47 -4.24
CA ILE A 85 -10.06 6.45 -5.33
C ILE A 85 -11.26 6.31 -6.27
N LEU A 86 -11.94 5.17 -6.28
CA LEU A 86 -13.19 4.96 -7.00
C LEU A 86 -14.42 5.54 -6.28
N LEU A 87 -14.28 5.98 -5.03
CA LEU A 87 -15.38 6.65 -4.33
C LEU A 87 -15.71 7.99 -5.04
N PRO A 88 -17.01 8.33 -5.22
CA PRO A 88 -17.44 9.46 -6.05
C PRO A 88 -16.85 10.82 -5.66
N THR A 89 -16.57 11.03 -4.38
CA THR A 89 -16.08 12.31 -3.86
C THR A 89 -14.56 12.44 -3.91
N THR A 90 -13.83 11.32 -3.97
CA THR A 90 -12.37 11.31 -3.75
C THR A 90 -11.62 12.13 -4.79
N ALA A 91 -12.01 12.08 -6.07
CA ALA A 91 -11.38 12.87 -7.12
C ALA A 91 -11.55 14.39 -6.90
N ALA A 92 -12.75 14.83 -6.49
CA ALA A 92 -13.02 16.23 -6.21
C ALA A 92 -12.23 16.70 -4.97
N THR A 93 -12.24 15.90 -3.90
CA THR A 93 -11.46 16.14 -2.68
C THR A 93 -9.97 16.25 -3.00
N PHE A 94 -9.43 15.31 -3.78
CA PHE A 94 -8.02 15.36 -4.16
C PHE A 94 -7.70 16.60 -5.02
N ASN A 95 -8.56 16.93 -5.97
CA ASN A 95 -8.34 18.10 -6.81
C ASN A 95 -8.33 19.41 -5.99
N GLU A 96 -9.16 19.53 -4.97
CA GLU A 96 -9.25 20.74 -4.15
C GLU A 96 -8.12 20.83 -3.10
N TYR A 97 -7.82 19.72 -2.41
CA TYR A 97 -7.01 19.74 -1.19
C TYR A 97 -5.59 19.18 -1.37
N ALA A 98 -5.29 18.45 -2.46
CA ALA A 98 -3.97 17.89 -2.66
C ALA A 98 -2.91 18.97 -2.92
N THR A 99 -1.75 18.81 -2.29
CA THR A 99 -0.57 19.64 -2.53
C THR A 99 -0.03 19.45 -3.95
N LYS A 100 0.76 20.42 -4.44
CA LYS A 100 1.41 20.32 -5.76
C LYS A 100 2.25 19.04 -5.91
N LYS A 101 2.93 18.62 -4.84
CA LYS A 101 3.72 17.38 -4.81
C LYS A 101 2.83 16.15 -4.99
N GLN A 102 1.69 16.11 -4.30
CA GLN A 102 0.74 14.99 -4.44
C GLN A 102 0.15 14.95 -5.85
N LYS A 103 -0.25 16.10 -6.40
CA LYS A 103 -0.75 16.21 -7.77
C LYS A 103 0.27 15.75 -8.81
N SER A 104 1.56 16.00 -8.60
CA SER A 104 2.62 15.55 -9.52
C SER A 104 2.78 14.03 -9.65
N LEU A 105 2.12 13.24 -8.79
CA LEU A 105 2.05 11.79 -8.97
C LEU A 105 1.24 11.40 -10.21
N PHE A 106 0.29 12.23 -10.63
CA PHE A 106 -0.62 11.90 -11.72
C PHE A 106 -0.34 12.79 -12.93
N GLN A 107 -0.47 12.23 -14.12
CA GLN A 107 -0.34 12.98 -15.37
C GLN A 107 -1.70 13.53 -15.76
N GLY A 108 -1.80 14.85 -15.94
CA GLY A 108 -3.05 15.54 -16.26
C GLY A 108 -3.76 16.12 -15.03
N SER A 109 -4.99 16.58 -15.23
CA SER A 109 -5.78 17.27 -14.21
C SER A 109 -7.23 16.78 -14.09
N ASP A 110 -7.66 15.86 -14.95
CA ASP A 110 -8.97 15.21 -14.83
C ASP A 110 -8.88 14.02 -13.88
N TYR A 111 -8.89 14.32 -12.58
CA TYR A 111 -8.76 13.29 -11.55
C TYR A 111 -9.92 12.30 -11.53
N ALA A 112 -11.10 12.65 -12.06
CA ALA A 112 -12.22 11.73 -12.13
C ALA A 112 -11.92 10.59 -13.11
N ALA A 113 -11.45 10.94 -14.31
CA ALA A 113 -11.03 9.95 -15.31
C ALA A 113 -9.80 9.17 -14.82
N ILE A 114 -8.77 9.87 -14.32
CA ILE A 114 -7.52 9.26 -13.84
C ILE A 114 -7.79 8.26 -12.72
N PHE A 115 -8.60 8.62 -11.71
CA PHE A 115 -8.87 7.73 -10.57
C PHE A 115 -9.76 6.56 -10.97
N THR A 116 -10.65 6.73 -11.94
CA THR A 116 -11.46 5.63 -12.48
C THR A 116 -10.56 4.58 -13.13
N GLU A 117 -9.68 5.00 -14.04
CA GLU A 117 -8.74 4.10 -14.71
C GLU A 117 -7.77 3.44 -13.72
N ARG A 118 -7.12 4.27 -12.88
CA ARG A 118 -6.15 3.79 -11.89
C ARG A 118 -6.78 2.86 -10.87
N GLY A 119 -8.01 3.16 -10.43
CA GLY A 119 -8.73 2.33 -9.48
C GLY A 119 -9.02 0.93 -10.04
N GLN A 120 -9.50 0.84 -11.28
CA GLN A 120 -9.72 -0.45 -11.94
C GLN A 120 -8.42 -1.22 -12.16
N GLU A 121 -7.35 -0.54 -12.55
CA GLU A 121 -6.01 -1.14 -12.67
C GLU A 121 -5.56 -1.76 -11.33
N LEU A 122 -5.71 -1.05 -10.22
CA LEU A 122 -5.33 -1.51 -8.88
C LEU A 122 -6.16 -2.72 -8.44
N LEU A 123 -7.47 -2.70 -8.65
CA LEU A 123 -8.33 -3.84 -8.35
C LEU A 123 -7.93 -5.09 -9.16
N ASN A 124 -7.55 -4.91 -10.43
CA ASN A 124 -7.04 -6.02 -11.24
C ASN A 124 -5.67 -6.52 -10.75
N LYS A 125 -4.75 -5.61 -10.39
CA LYS A 125 -3.44 -5.96 -9.81
C LYS A 125 -3.54 -6.75 -8.52
N GLU A 126 -4.51 -6.41 -7.66
CA GLU A 126 -4.75 -7.19 -6.45
C GLU A 126 -5.09 -8.65 -6.78
N MET A 127 -5.95 -8.89 -7.78
CA MET A 127 -6.27 -10.26 -8.21
C MET A 127 -5.10 -10.96 -8.92
N GLU A 128 -4.21 -10.22 -9.57
CA GLU A 128 -3.00 -10.76 -10.20
C GLU A 128 -1.99 -11.23 -9.14
N TYR A 129 -1.71 -10.39 -8.14
CA TYR A 129 -0.77 -10.71 -7.08
C TYR A 129 -1.34 -11.68 -6.03
N TYR A 130 -2.65 -11.60 -5.80
CA TYR A 130 -3.39 -12.33 -4.77
C TYR A 130 -4.69 -12.89 -5.38
N PRO A 131 -4.63 -14.00 -6.14
CA PRO A 131 -5.78 -14.57 -6.85
C PRO A 131 -7.00 -14.87 -5.97
N GLU A 132 -6.78 -15.16 -4.69
CA GLU A 132 -7.82 -15.34 -3.68
C GLU A 132 -8.74 -14.10 -3.53
N SER A 133 -8.22 -12.90 -3.78
CA SER A 133 -8.97 -11.65 -3.71
C SER A 133 -10.04 -11.52 -4.78
N SER A 134 -9.98 -12.34 -5.85
CA SER A 134 -10.98 -12.36 -6.93
C SER A 134 -12.40 -12.63 -6.44
N LEU A 135 -12.53 -13.41 -5.36
CA LEU A 135 -13.81 -13.70 -4.72
C LEU A 135 -14.55 -12.42 -4.29
N PHE A 136 -13.81 -11.39 -3.89
CA PHE A 136 -14.34 -10.12 -3.38
C PHE A 136 -14.32 -9.01 -4.44
N ILE A 137 -13.30 -8.98 -5.29
CA ILE A 137 -13.08 -7.89 -6.24
C ILE A 137 -13.97 -7.98 -7.48
N LEU A 138 -14.22 -9.18 -8.01
CA LEU A 138 -15.07 -9.33 -9.21
C LEU A 138 -16.51 -8.80 -8.98
N PRO A 139 -17.18 -9.10 -7.84
CA PRO A 139 -18.47 -8.48 -7.53
C PRO A 139 -18.41 -6.96 -7.43
N LEU A 140 -17.32 -6.40 -6.89
CA LEU A 140 -17.13 -4.96 -6.75
C LEU A 140 -16.99 -4.28 -8.11
N LEU A 141 -16.11 -4.79 -8.98
CA LEU A 141 -15.94 -4.27 -10.35
C LEU A 141 -17.26 -4.30 -11.13
N LYS A 142 -18.04 -5.38 -11.01
CA LYS A 142 -19.36 -5.49 -11.65
C LYS A 142 -20.36 -4.44 -11.14
N LYS A 143 -20.27 -4.01 -9.88
CA LYS A 143 -21.11 -2.94 -9.33
C LYS A 143 -20.67 -1.56 -9.83
N ILE A 144 -19.37 -1.34 -9.98
CA ILE A 144 -18.80 -0.06 -10.41
C ILE A 144 -19.02 0.18 -11.92
N ALA A 145 -19.06 -0.87 -12.73
CA ALA A 145 -19.30 -0.78 -14.18
C ALA A 145 -20.78 -0.60 -14.58
N ARG A 146 -21.70 -0.45 -13.62
CA ARG A 146 -23.15 -0.24 -13.85
C ARG A 146 -23.50 1.23 -13.75
#